data_AF-A0A938A8A5-F1
#
_entry.id   AF-A0A938A8A5-F1
#
_cell.length_a   1.000
_cell.length_b   1.000
_cell.length_c   1.000
_cell.angle_alpha   90.00
_cell.angle_beta   90.00
_cell.angle_gamma   90.00
#
_symmetry.space_group_name_H-M   'P 1'
#
loop_
_entity.id
_entity.type
_entity.pdbx_description
1 polymer ?
#
loop_
_entity_poly.entity_id
_entity_poly.type
_entity_poly.pdbx_seq_one_letter_code
_entity_poly.pdbx_strand_id
1 'polypeptide(L)'
;MRFASADEAMRALNAQFGPADDPDWRFDHGLKAEPIDPVLPDIRTARGAIARTLHFGVVRVDLSTGIAEFIDEDHRDGGDHVCHRARLPHDWIEALRALG
;
A
#
# COMPACT_ATOMS: atom_id res chain seq x y z
N MET A 1 17.31 -4.82 -3.45
CA MET A 1 17.02 -4.55 -2.02
C MET A 1 16.34 -5.78 -1.41
N ARG A 2 16.41 -6.02 -0.10
CA ARG A 2 15.64 -7.08 0.59
C ARG A 2 15.08 -6.48 1.87
N PHE A 3 13.77 -6.60 2.08
CA PHE A 3 13.12 -6.23 3.34
C PHE A 3 13.31 -7.36 4.36
N ALA A 4 13.70 -7.02 5.59
CA ALA A 4 13.85 -7.99 6.68
C ALA A 4 12.51 -8.38 7.31
N SER A 5 11.45 -7.58 7.12
CA SER A 5 10.09 -7.88 7.59
C SER A 5 9.02 -7.12 6.81
N ALA A 6 7.75 -7.51 6.97
CA ALA A 6 6.60 -6.79 6.43
C ALA A 6 6.52 -5.33 6.95
N ASP A 7 6.94 -5.07 8.19
CA ASP A 7 6.97 -3.73 8.77
C ASP A 7 8.06 -2.84 8.16
N GLU A 8 9.19 -3.43 7.73
CA GLU A 8 10.20 -2.71 6.98
C GLU A 8 9.71 -2.36 5.58
N ALA A 9 9.06 -3.31 4.91
CA ALA A 9 8.43 -3.08 3.62
C ALA A 9 7.37 -1.96 3.69
N MET A 10 6.59 -1.90 4.77
CA MET A 10 5.63 -0.81 5.00
C MET A 10 6.29 0.54 5.22
N ARG A 11 7.38 0.60 5.97
CA ARG A 11 8.10 1.86 6.17
C ARG A 11 8.68 2.38 4.87
N ALA A 12 9.20 1.49 4.03
CA ALA A 12 9.67 1.81 2.70
C ALA A 12 8.51 2.28 1.79
N LEU A 13 7.39 1.57 1.78
CA LEU A 13 6.19 2.00 1.06
C LEU A 13 5.70 3.36 1.56
N ASN A 14 5.62 3.60 2.87
CA ASN A 14 5.26 4.90 3.42
C ASN A 14 6.14 6.00 2.83
N ALA A 15 7.48 5.84 2.92
CA ALA A 15 8.46 6.75 2.33
C ALA A 15 8.28 7.01 0.83
N GLN A 16 7.76 6.03 0.07
CA GLN A 16 7.51 6.14 -1.37
C GLN A 16 6.25 6.96 -1.69
N PHE A 17 5.25 6.96 -0.80
CA PHE A 17 4.05 7.78 -0.92
C PHE A 17 4.26 9.19 -0.35
N GLY A 18 5.18 9.34 0.61
CA GLY A 18 5.60 10.61 1.22
C GLY A 18 6.48 10.37 2.45
N PRO A 19 7.12 11.37 3.07
CA PRO A 19 7.81 11.16 4.34
C PRO A 19 6.88 10.51 5.39
N ALA A 20 7.41 9.73 6.33
CA ALA A 20 6.59 9.09 7.37
C ALA A 20 5.81 10.10 8.25
N ASP A 21 6.25 11.36 8.22
CA ASP A 21 5.67 12.51 8.91
C ASP A 21 4.87 13.42 7.95
N ASP A 22 4.59 12.96 6.71
CA ASP A 22 3.74 13.68 5.77
C ASP A 22 2.34 13.80 6.39
N PRO A 23 1.87 15.03 6.70
CA PRO A 23 0.55 15.19 7.29
C PRO A 23 -0.57 14.76 6.33
N ASP A 24 -0.29 14.53 5.04
CA ASP A 24 -1.27 14.03 4.09
C ASP A 24 -1.48 12.51 4.15
N TRP A 25 -0.51 11.68 4.57
CA TRP A 25 -0.65 10.22 4.46
C TRP A 25 -0.04 9.48 5.66
N ARG A 26 -0.83 8.63 6.32
CA ARG A 26 -0.36 7.77 7.42
C ARG A 26 -0.90 6.34 7.26
N PHE A 27 -0.01 5.36 7.21
CA PHE A 27 -0.39 3.94 7.26
C PHE A 27 -0.49 3.46 8.72
N ASP A 28 -1.69 3.11 9.17
CA ASP A 28 -1.97 2.74 10.56
C ASP A 28 -1.70 1.27 10.89
N HIS A 29 -1.61 0.41 9.87
CA HIS A 29 -1.41 -1.02 10.03
C HIS A 29 -0.32 -1.55 9.09
N GLY A 30 0.39 -2.58 9.55
CA GLY A 30 1.38 -3.30 8.72
C GLY A 30 0.76 -3.86 7.43
N LEU A 31 1.61 -4.14 6.43
CA LEU A 31 1.23 -4.80 5.17
C LEU A 31 0.64 -6.15 5.53
N LYS A 32 -0.62 -6.36 5.16
CA LYS A 32 -1.25 -7.66 5.33
C LYS A 32 -1.34 -8.29 3.96
N ALA A 33 -0.91 -9.54 3.85
CA ALA A 33 -1.47 -10.35 2.78
C ALA A 33 -2.97 -10.43 3.07
N GLU A 34 -3.81 -9.82 2.24
CA GLU A 34 -5.20 -10.24 2.23
C GLU A 34 -5.23 -11.73 1.88
N PRO A 35 -6.11 -12.52 2.51
CA PRO A 35 -6.24 -13.93 2.19
C PRO A 35 -6.49 -14.02 0.70
N ILE A 36 -5.46 -14.51 0.00
CA ILE A 36 -5.32 -14.64 -1.45
C ILE A 36 -6.71 -14.62 -2.08
N ASP A 37 -7.09 -13.49 -2.69
CA ASP A 37 -8.12 -13.57 -3.71
C ASP A 37 -7.57 -14.59 -4.73
N PRO A 38 -8.20 -15.77 -4.88
CA PRO A 38 -7.68 -16.81 -5.76
C PRO A 38 -7.62 -16.35 -7.23
N VAL A 39 -8.23 -15.21 -7.54
CA VAL A 39 -8.22 -14.55 -8.85
C VAL A 39 -7.04 -13.57 -9.00
N LEU A 40 -6.45 -13.06 -7.90
CA LEU A 40 -5.42 -12.00 -7.91
C LEU A 40 -4.22 -12.32 -6.98
N PRO A 41 -3.44 -13.38 -7.27
CA PRO A 41 -2.34 -13.86 -6.41
C PRO A 41 -1.18 -12.87 -6.23
N ASP A 42 -1.07 -11.90 -7.14
CA ASP A 42 0.00 -10.91 -7.17
C ASP A 42 -0.39 -9.58 -6.50
N ILE A 43 -1.52 -9.51 -5.79
CA ILE A 43 -1.92 -8.29 -5.07
C ILE A 43 -1.58 -8.40 -3.58
N ARG A 44 -1.09 -7.30 -3.00
CA ARG A 44 -0.89 -7.11 -1.55
C ARG A 44 -1.65 -5.87 -1.10
N THR A 45 -2.21 -5.89 0.10
CA THR A 45 -2.97 -4.73 0.62
C THR A 45 -2.46 -4.27 1.98
N ALA A 46 -2.65 -2.99 2.27
CA ALA A 46 -2.48 -2.45 3.61
C ALA A 46 -3.59 -1.45 3.89
N ARG A 47 -4.02 -1.32 5.14
CA ARG A 47 -4.94 -0.25 5.52
C ARG A 47 -4.14 1.03 5.77
N GLY A 48 -4.65 2.13 5.25
CA GLY A 48 -4.09 3.47 5.44
C GLY A 48 -5.16 4.49 5.79
N ALA A 49 -4.72 5.67 6.18
CA ALA A 49 -5.57 6.82 6.38
C ALA A 49 -4.88 8.09 5.86
N ILE A 50 -5.67 9.02 5.34
CA ILE A 50 -5.23 10.38 5.06
C ILE A 50 -5.33 11.15 6.38
N ALA A 51 -4.20 11.48 7.02
CA ALA A 51 -4.18 11.97 8.39
C ALA A 51 -4.92 13.31 8.57
N ARG A 52 -4.90 14.18 7.54
CA ARG A 52 -5.61 15.47 7.55
C ARG A 52 -7.13 15.36 7.44
N THR A 53 -7.65 14.41 6.67
CA THR A 53 -9.10 14.26 6.43
C THR A 53 -9.73 13.15 7.25
N LEU A 54 -8.92 12.31 7.91
CA LEU A 54 -9.32 11.06 8.56
C LEU A 54 -10.03 10.10 7.61
N HIS A 55 -9.84 10.25 6.29
CA HIS A 55 -10.38 9.32 5.31
C HIS A 55 -9.59 8.00 5.37
N PHE A 56 -10.32 6.91 5.51
CA PHE A 56 -9.74 5.57 5.55
C PHE A 56 -9.66 4.99 4.14
N GLY A 57 -8.63 4.19 3.91
CA GLY A 57 -8.42 3.57 2.61
C GLY A 57 -7.54 2.34 2.64
N VAL A 58 -7.32 1.82 1.45
CA VAL A 58 -6.46 0.66 1.19
C VAL A 58 -5.32 1.05 0.27
N VAL A 59 -4.10 0.72 0.67
CA VAL A 59 -2.98 0.62 -0.26
C VAL A 59 -3.08 -0.71 -0.96
N ARG A 60 -3.18 -0.72 -2.28
CA ARG A 60 -3.12 -1.90 -3.13
C ARG A 60 -1.80 -1.91 -3.87
N VAL A 61 -1.03 -2.98 -3.74
CA VAL A 61 0.21 -3.19 -4.49
C VAL A 61 0.02 -4.36 -5.44
N ASP A 62 0.07 -4.09 -6.73
CA ASP A 62 0.11 -5.10 -7.78
C ASP A 62 1.58 -5.47 -8.07
N LEU A 63 1.98 -6.67 -7.69
CA LEU A 63 3.34 -7.20 -7.85
C LEU A 63 3.63 -7.64 -9.29
N SER A 64 2.62 -7.78 -10.15
CA SER A 64 2.82 -8.10 -11.58
C SER A 64 3.22 -6.84 -12.35
N THR A 65 2.63 -5.70 -12.01
CA THR A 65 2.90 -4.41 -12.64
C THR A 65 3.82 -3.51 -11.82
N GLY A 66 4.08 -3.82 -10.56
CA GLY A 66 4.83 -2.97 -9.66
C GLY A 66 4.13 -1.66 -9.31
N ILE A 67 2.81 -1.61 -9.44
CA ILE A 67 2.02 -0.40 -9.16
C ILE A 67 1.48 -0.49 -7.75
N ALA A 68 1.74 0.54 -6.95
CA ALA A 68 1.12 0.76 -5.66
C ALA A 68 0.13 1.92 -5.76
N GLU A 69 -1.08 1.72 -5.27
CA GLU A 69 -2.17 2.70 -5.30
C GLU A 69 -2.72 2.87 -3.89
N PHE A 70 -3.00 4.11 -3.49
CA PHE A 70 -3.83 4.37 -2.31
C PHE A 70 -5.25 4.67 -2.79
N ILE A 71 -6.19 3.88 -2.30
CA ILE A 71 -7.60 3.93 -2.63
C ILE A 71 -8.32 4.45 -1.40
N ASP A 72 -8.95 5.62 -1.51
CA ASP A 72 -9.87 6.14 -0.49
C ASP A 72 -11.20 5.39 -0.58
N GLU A 73 -11.57 4.71 0.50
CA GLU A 73 -12.81 3.93 0.64
C GLU A 73 -13.90 4.70 1.39
N ASP A 74 -13.54 5.80 2.07
CA ASP A 74 -14.47 6.62 2.87
C ASP A 74 -15.09 7.76 2.05
N HIS A 75 -15.32 7.49 0.77
CA HIS A 75 -16.02 8.42 -0.09
C HIS A 75 -17.52 8.38 0.20
N ARG A 76 -18.01 9.47 0.81
CA ARG A 76 -19.44 9.78 1.02
C ARG A 76 -20.28 9.77 -0.27
N ASP A 77 -19.63 9.63 -1.43
CA ASP A 77 -20.20 9.70 -2.76
C ASP A 77 -20.37 8.30 -3.41
N GLY A 78 -20.01 7.22 -2.70
CA GLY A 78 -20.39 5.84 -3.06
C GLY A 78 -19.43 5.06 -3.95
N GLY A 79 -18.12 5.37 -3.95
CA GLY A 79 -17.15 4.55 -4.68
C GLY A 79 -15.68 4.80 -4.34
N ASP A 80 -14.87 3.76 -4.58
CA ASP A 80 -13.43 3.72 -4.40
C ASP A 80 -12.72 4.74 -5.30
N HIS A 81 -11.91 5.63 -4.71
CA HIS A 81 -11.16 6.65 -5.46
C HIS A 81 -9.65 6.48 -5.30
N VAL A 82 -8.91 6.40 -6.41
CA VAL A 82 -7.44 6.34 -6.37
C VAL A 82 -6.89 7.75 -6.13
N CYS A 83 -6.43 8.03 -4.92
CA CYS A 83 -5.89 9.34 -4.54
C CYS A 83 -4.39 9.46 -4.80
N HIS A 84 -3.68 8.34 -4.82
CA HIS A 84 -2.25 8.32 -5.12
C HIS A 84 -1.85 7.04 -5.85
N ARG A 85 -0.86 7.16 -6.73
CA ARG A 85 -0.29 6.05 -7.49
C ARG A 85 1.22 6.20 -7.64
N ALA A 86 1.95 5.18 -7.23
CA ALA A 86 3.40 5.11 -7.33
C ALA A 86 3.84 3.84 -8.06
N ARG A 87 4.92 3.96 -8.84
CA ARG A 87 5.61 2.83 -9.46
C ARG A 87 6.73 2.39 -8.52
N LEU A 88 6.68 1.14 -8.06
CA LEU A 88 7.70 0.57 -7.21
C LEU A 88 8.91 0.11 -8.04
N PRO A 89 10.13 0.23 -7.49
CA PRO A 89 11.32 -0.38 -8.06
C PRO A 89 11.18 -1.89 -8.21
N HIS A 90 11.81 -2.48 -9.23
CA HIS A 90 11.70 -3.92 -9.49
C HIS A 90 12.20 -4.78 -8.33
N ASP A 91 13.27 -4.35 -7.66
CA ASP A 91 13.86 -5.06 -6.54
C ASP A 91 12.99 -5.00 -5.27
N TRP A 92 12.08 -4.02 -5.14
CA TRP A 92 11.06 -4.01 -4.10
C TRP A 92 9.99 -5.07 -4.37
N ILE A 93 9.59 -5.23 -5.63
CA ILE A 93 8.60 -6.24 -6.04
C ILE A 93 9.11 -7.64 -5.70
N GLU A 94 10.36 -7.95 -6.05
CA GLU A 94 10.99 -9.22 -5.71
C GLU A 94 11.05 -9.46 -4.19
N ALA A 95 11.39 -8.42 -3.42
CA ALA A 95 11.43 -8.50 -1.97
C ALA A 95 10.04 -8.72 -1.36
N LEU A 96 9.00 -8.05 -1.87
CA LEU A 96 7.61 -8.23 -1.44
C LEU A 96 7.07 -9.62 -1.77
N ARG A 97 7.42 -10.18 -2.94
CA ARG A 97 7.09 -11.58 -3.32
C ARG A 97 7.73 -12.60 -2.37
N ALA A 98 8.90 -12.29 -1.80
CA ALA A 98 9.61 -13.20 -0.89
C ALA A 98 9.10 -13.16 0.56
N LEU A 99 8.30 -12.16 0.94
CA LEU A 99 7.78 -11.97 2.30
C LEU A 99 6.50 -12.76 2.60
N GLY A 100 5.85 -13.34 1.58
CA GLY A 100 4.63 -14.13 1.75
C GLY A 100 4.40 -15.05 0.57
#